data_AF-A0A538LDI7-F1
#
_entry.id   AF-A0A538LDI7-F1
#
_cell.length_a   1.000
_cell.length_b   1.000
_cell.length_c   1.000
_cell.angle_alpha   90.00
_cell.angle_beta   90.00
_cell.angle_gamma   90.00
#
_symmetry.space_group_name_H-M   'P 1'
#
loop_
_entity.id
_entity.type
_entity.pdbx_description
1 polymer ?
#
loop_
_entity_poly.entity_id
_entity_poly.type
_entity_poly.pdbx_seq_one_letter_code
_entity_poly.pdbx_strand_id
1 'polypeptide(L)'
;MVGTSGALRVLYETEVPEPRPGLFLYLLDERRVVEGGALSDGGNLHAWLNATLTACEGSVLERGPDEHGLTVLPFLGGERSVGWNPDASGSIDGLTFETTPRDLRQAALEGVGFRFSAILDRLPDVEEIVATGHGLLADPEWVQLTADALARPVTVSGVEEASLRGAAVATLERLGHEAAAAPVGEVFRPRPDRADAYRSARERQQQLYEVLYG
;
A
#
# COMPACT_ATOMS: atom_id res chain seq x y z
N MET A 1 -5.47 -1.20 -3.69
CA MET A 1 -6.76 -1.21 -2.97
C MET A 1 -6.51 -1.22 -1.47
N VAL A 2 -7.11 -0.31 -0.72
CA VAL A 2 -7.08 -0.33 0.75
C VAL A 2 -8.50 -0.16 1.27
N GLY A 3 -9.11 -1.26 1.68
CA GLY A 3 -10.36 -1.27 2.44
C GLY A 3 -10.04 -1.37 3.94
N THR A 4 -10.67 -2.30 4.65
CA THR A 4 -10.22 -2.67 6.01
C THR A 4 -8.76 -3.12 6.01
N SER A 5 -8.34 -3.87 5.01
CA SER A 5 -6.96 -4.29 4.79
C SER A 5 -6.43 -3.82 3.42
N GLY A 6 -5.14 -3.95 3.19
CA GLY A 6 -4.46 -3.52 1.97
C GLY A 6 -4.20 -4.66 0.97
N ALA A 7 -4.18 -4.34 -0.32
CA ALA A 7 -3.63 -5.19 -1.36
C ALA A 7 -3.17 -4.39 -2.59
N LEU A 8 -2.04 -4.80 -3.16
CA LEU A 8 -1.50 -4.31 -4.43
C LEU A 8 -1.48 -5.47 -5.42
N ARG A 9 -2.02 -5.25 -6.62
CA ARG A 9 -2.25 -6.30 -7.63
C ARG A 9 -1.95 -5.78 -9.01
N VAL A 10 -1.50 -6.67 -9.89
CA VAL A 10 -1.33 -6.42 -11.32
C VAL A 10 -1.97 -7.55 -12.11
N LEU A 11 -2.62 -7.19 -13.22
CA LEU A 11 -3.19 -8.11 -14.19
C LEU A 11 -2.24 -8.16 -15.40
N TYR A 12 -1.84 -9.35 -15.82
CA TYR A 12 -1.00 -9.52 -17.01
C TYR A 12 -1.24 -10.87 -17.69
N GLU A 13 -0.76 -11.01 -18.92
CA GLU A 13 -0.80 -12.28 -19.68
C GLU A 13 0.48 -13.10 -19.46
N THR A 14 0.33 -14.41 -19.28
CA THR A 14 1.46 -15.35 -19.20
C THR A 14 1.03 -16.75 -19.61
N GLU A 15 1.92 -17.50 -20.27
CA GLU A 15 1.73 -18.94 -20.55
C GLU A 15 2.19 -19.83 -19.39
N VAL A 16 2.99 -19.27 -18.45
CA VAL A 16 3.58 -20.00 -17.31
C VAL A 16 3.19 -19.27 -16.01
N PRO A 17 2.05 -19.64 -15.39
CA PRO A 17 1.55 -18.97 -14.19
C PRO A 17 2.28 -19.48 -12.94
N GLU A 18 3.33 -18.78 -12.52
CA GLU A 18 4.08 -19.08 -11.29
C GLU A 18 4.10 -17.85 -10.35
N PRO A 19 3.69 -17.99 -9.08
CA PRO A 19 3.71 -16.89 -8.13
C PRO A 19 5.15 -16.56 -7.72
N ARG A 20 5.46 -15.27 -7.67
CA ARG A 20 6.74 -14.79 -7.14
C ARG A 20 6.80 -14.94 -5.62
N PRO A 21 7.99 -15.14 -5.03
CA PRO A 21 8.14 -15.31 -3.58
C PRO A 21 7.47 -14.19 -2.77
N GLY A 22 6.62 -14.57 -1.82
CA GLY A 22 5.88 -13.64 -0.96
C GLY A 22 4.59 -13.08 -1.55
N LEU A 23 4.25 -13.43 -2.80
CA LEU A 23 3.05 -12.98 -3.51
C LEU A 23 2.06 -14.13 -3.75
N PHE A 24 0.78 -13.78 -3.95
CA PHE A 24 -0.23 -14.71 -4.47
C PHE A 24 -0.39 -14.52 -5.98
N LEU A 25 -0.84 -15.56 -6.68
CA LEU A 25 -1.23 -15.52 -8.08
C LEU A 25 -2.56 -16.26 -8.28
N TYR A 26 -3.51 -15.60 -8.95
CA TYR A 26 -4.81 -16.16 -9.30
C TYR A 26 -4.99 -16.16 -10.81
N LEU A 27 -5.55 -17.24 -11.37
CA LEU A 27 -5.97 -17.26 -12.77
C LEU A 27 -7.24 -16.43 -12.92
N LEU A 28 -7.25 -15.47 -13.85
CA LEU A 28 -8.47 -14.80 -14.28
C LEU A 28 -9.17 -15.60 -15.39
N ASP A 29 -8.39 -16.10 -16.34
CA ASP A 29 -8.79 -16.99 -17.42
C ASP A 29 -7.58 -17.78 -17.96
N GLU A 30 -7.72 -18.38 -19.14
CA GLU A 30 -6.69 -19.21 -19.79
C GLU A 30 -5.41 -18.45 -20.17
N ARG A 31 -5.46 -17.11 -20.24
CA ARG A 31 -4.34 -16.26 -20.70
C ARG A 31 -3.84 -15.29 -19.64
N ARG A 32 -4.71 -14.90 -18.71
CA ARG A 32 -4.47 -13.79 -17.78
C ARG A 32 -4.40 -14.24 -16.33
N VAL A 33 -3.49 -13.62 -15.59
CA VAL A 33 -3.29 -13.84 -14.16
C VAL A 33 -3.38 -12.52 -13.39
N VAL A 34 -3.90 -12.60 -12.17
CA VAL A 34 -3.84 -11.53 -11.18
C VAL A 34 -2.83 -11.92 -10.13
N GLU A 35 -1.69 -11.25 -10.12
CA GLU A 35 -0.65 -11.42 -9.11
C GLU A 35 -0.64 -10.24 -8.15
N GLY A 36 -0.32 -10.48 -6.88
CA GLY A 36 -0.31 -9.41 -5.90
C GLY A 36 0.18 -9.81 -4.53
N GLY A 37 0.29 -8.80 -3.68
CA GLY A 37 0.54 -8.96 -2.26
C GLY A 37 -0.60 -8.36 -1.43
N ALA A 38 -0.76 -8.88 -0.22
CA ALA A 38 -1.78 -8.41 0.72
C ALA A 38 -1.14 -7.94 2.03
N LEU A 39 -1.68 -6.89 2.63
CA LEU A 39 -1.25 -6.32 3.92
C LEU A 39 -2.41 -6.37 4.89
N SER A 40 -2.28 -7.04 6.03
CA SER A 40 -3.36 -7.11 7.04
C SER A 40 -3.78 -5.71 7.51
N ASP A 41 -2.81 -4.81 7.53
CA ASP A 41 -2.94 -3.44 7.98
C ASP A 41 -3.22 -2.50 6.80
N GLY A 42 -4.38 -1.86 6.87
CA GLY A 42 -4.89 -0.90 5.91
C GLY A 42 -5.81 0.08 6.63
N GLY A 43 -7.06 0.19 6.21
CA GLY A 43 -8.03 1.07 6.86
C GLY A 43 -8.27 0.74 8.35
N ASN A 44 -8.07 -0.51 8.78
CA ASN A 44 -8.10 -0.89 10.20
C ASN A 44 -6.97 -0.26 11.01
N LEU A 45 -5.75 -0.18 10.48
CA LEU A 45 -4.62 0.51 11.10
C LEU A 45 -4.90 2.01 11.16
N HIS A 46 -5.43 2.60 10.08
CA HIS A 46 -5.84 4.01 10.09
C HIS A 46 -6.92 4.29 11.15
N ALA A 47 -7.94 3.43 11.25
CA ALA A 47 -8.96 3.53 12.28
C ALA A 47 -8.38 3.36 13.70
N TRP A 48 -7.46 2.42 13.88
CA TRP A 48 -6.76 2.19 15.14
C TRP A 48 -5.91 3.39 15.55
N LEU A 49 -5.19 4.02 14.62
CA LEU A 49 -4.43 5.26 14.88
C LEU A 49 -5.35 6.37 15.36
N ASN A 50 -6.49 6.58 14.69
CA ASN A 50 -7.46 7.61 15.07
C ASN A 50 -8.08 7.37 16.46
N ALA A 51 -8.28 6.11 16.84
CA ALA A 51 -8.82 5.76 18.14
C ALA A 51 -7.77 5.82 19.26
N THR A 52 -6.51 5.53 18.95
CA THR A 52 -5.43 5.36 19.93
C THR A 52 -4.66 6.65 20.18
N LEU A 53 -4.40 7.43 19.13
CA LEU A 53 -3.63 8.66 19.20
C LEU A 53 -4.58 9.84 19.43
N THR A 54 -4.62 10.34 20.66
CA THR A 54 -5.35 11.57 20.98
C THR A 54 -4.59 12.79 20.45
N ALA A 55 -5.32 13.83 20.03
CA ALA A 55 -4.76 15.13 19.64
C ALA A 55 -3.70 15.11 18.52
N CYS A 56 -3.89 14.30 17.48
CA CYS A 56 -3.08 14.40 16.27
C CYS A 56 -3.51 15.63 15.45
N GLU A 57 -3.05 16.82 15.85
CA GLU A 57 -3.34 18.07 15.15
C GLU A 57 -2.33 18.36 14.03
N GLY A 58 -2.83 18.93 12.94
CA GLY A 58 -2.04 19.31 11.77
C GLY A 58 -1.77 18.18 10.78
N SER A 59 -1.35 18.58 9.58
CA SER A 59 -1.16 17.71 8.42
C SER A 59 0.14 16.91 8.51
N VAL A 60 0.15 15.59 8.29
CA VAL A 60 1.42 14.84 8.29
C VAL A 60 2.34 15.24 7.12
N LEU A 61 1.85 16.02 6.15
CA LEU A 61 2.61 16.48 4.99
C LEU A 61 3.46 17.73 5.22
N GLU A 62 3.18 18.54 6.26
CA GLU A 62 3.96 19.78 6.52
C GLU A 62 5.37 19.49 7.03
N ARG A 63 5.65 18.25 7.43
CA ARG A 63 6.99 17.79 7.78
C ARG A 63 7.65 17.09 6.62
N GLY A 64 8.97 17.07 6.66
CA GLY A 64 9.77 16.27 5.76
C GLY A 64 9.49 14.78 5.92
N PRO A 65 9.80 13.99 4.88
CA PRO A 65 9.79 12.54 4.98
C PRO A 65 10.75 12.08 6.08
N ASP A 66 10.34 11.11 6.90
CA ASP A 66 11.23 10.49 7.89
C ASP A 66 11.81 11.44 8.97
N GLU A 67 11.37 12.70 9.05
CA GLU A 67 11.85 13.66 10.05
C GLU A 67 11.54 13.23 11.48
N HIS A 68 10.57 12.34 11.68
CA HIS A 68 10.23 11.75 12.97
C HIS A 68 11.30 10.79 13.52
N GLY A 69 12.20 10.27 12.67
CA GLY A 69 13.25 9.32 13.08
C GLY A 69 12.76 7.90 13.47
N LEU A 70 11.46 7.68 13.55
CA LEU A 70 10.86 6.38 13.86
C LEU A 70 10.96 5.37 12.71
N THR A 71 11.09 4.09 13.07
CA THR A 71 10.93 2.96 12.13
C THR A 71 9.76 2.09 12.59
N VAL A 72 8.75 1.89 11.73
CA VAL A 72 7.52 1.16 12.08
C VAL A 72 7.35 -0.09 11.24
N LEU A 73 7.14 -1.24 11.89
CA LEU A 73 6.57 -2.43 11.28
C LEU A 73 5.06 -2.44 11.56
N PRO A 74 4.19 -2.32 10.54
CA PRO A 74 2.77 -2.03 10.77
C PRO A 74 1.93 -3.26 11.14
N PHE A 75 2.51 -4.41 11.50
CA PHE A 75 1.86 -5.74 11.59
C PHE A 75 0.89 -5.92 12.78
N LEU A 76 -0.06 -5.01 12.97
CA LEU A 76 -1.05 -5.10 14.06
C LEU A 76 -1.99 -6.30 13.85
N GLY A 77 -2.26 -6.67 12.60
CA GLY A 77 -3.03 -7.85 12.23
C GLY A 77 -2.21 -9.06 11.80
N GLY A 78 -0.91 -9.13 12.14
CA GLY A 78 0.01 -10.12 11.59
C GLY A 78 0.43 -9.80 10.15
N GLU A 79 1.52 -10.39 9.69
CA GLU A 79 1.99 -10.17 8.33
C GLU A 79 1.41 -11.20 7.34
N ARG A 80 1.03 -10.70 6.15
CA ARG A 80 0.76 -11.51 4.97
C ARG A 80 1.92 -11.37 3.99
N SER A 81 1.84 -10.48 3.00
CA SER A 81 2.96 -10.23 2.11
C SER A 81 3.99 -9.29 2.75
N VAL A 82 5.29 -9.49 2.57
CA VAL A 82 5.92 -10.55 1.75
C VAL A 82 6.45 -11.71 2.59
N GLY A 83 6.50 -11.58 3.92
CA GLY A 83 7.12 -12.55 4.82
C GLY A 83 6.23 -13.73 5.23
N TRP A 84 4.91 -13.64 5.04
CA TRP A 84 3.91 -14.63 5.44
C TRP A 84 4.03 -15.07 6.90
N ASN A 85 4.27 -14.10 7.78
CA ASN A 85 4.43 -14.33 9.21
C ASN A 85 3.16 -13.92 10.00
N PRO A 86 2.23 -14.84 10.28
CA PRO A 86 1.01 -14.53 11.03
C PRO A 86 1.28 -14.15 12.49
N ASP A 87 2.44 -14.54 13.04
CA ASP A 87 2.84 -14.26 14.42
C ASP A 87 3.60 -12.93 14.55
N ALA A 88 3.89 -12.24 13.43
CA ALA A 88 4.51 -10.93 13.46
C ALA A 88 3.59 -9.92 14.17
N SER A 89 4.18 -9.05 14.99
CA SER A 89 3.48 -8.00 15.71
C SER A 89 3.94 -6.62 15.30
N GLY A 90 3.05 -5.63 15.41
CA GLY A 90 3.40 -4.23 15.22
C GLY A 90 4.56 -3.81 16.13
N SER A 91 5.52 -3.07 15.58
CA SER A 91 6.72 -2.63 16.30
C SER A 91 7.08 -1.20 15.92
N ILE A 92 7.58 -0.44 16.88
CA ILE A 92 8.05 0.93 16.71
C ILE A 92 9.43 1.03 17.34
N ASP A 93 10.42 1.40 16.53
CA ASP A 93 11.78 1.69 16.98
C ASP A 93 12.06 3.20 16.89
N GLY A 94 12.94 3.70 17.76
CA GLY A 94 13.37 5.11 17.77
C GLY A 94 12.55 6.06 18.64
N LEU A 95 11.72 5.57 19.56
CA LEU A 95 10.94 6.41 20.47
C LEU A 95 11.85 7.24 21.42
N THR A 96 11.50 8.51 21.59
CA THR A 96 12.13 9.41 22.57
C THR A 96 11.06 10.19 23.35
N PHE A 97 11.46 10.98 24.35
CA PHE A 97 10.53 11.88 25.04
C PHE A 97 9.98 13.00 24.15
N GLU A 98 10.59 13.24 22.99
CA GLU A 98 10.14 14.24 22.01
C GLU A 98 9.11 13.67 21.02
N THR A 99 8.93 12.34 20.97
CA THR A 99 8.00 11.70 20.04
C THR A 99 6.56 12.14 20.31
N THR A 100 5.90 12.63 19.26
CA THR A 100 4.52 13.13 19.30
C THR A 100 3.53 12.14 18.66
N PRO A 101 2.22 12.29 18.92
CA PRO A 101 1.18 11.52 18.22
C PRO A 101 1.26 11.66 16.69
N ARG A 102 1.62 12.85 16.20
CA ARG A 102 1.76 13.11 14.76
C ARG A 102 2.94 12.34 14.16
N ASP A 103 4.03 12.17 14.89
CA ASP A 103 5.18 11.33 14.49
C ASP A 103 4.77 9.87 14.31
N LEU A 104 4.06 9.33 15.30
CA LEU A 104 3.55 7.96 15.27
C LEU A 104 2.59 7.75 14.10
N ARG A 105 1.69 8.70 13.86
CA ARG A 105 0.77 8.65 12.71
C ARG A 105 1.53 8.62 11.39
N GLN A 106 2.40 9.60 11.17
CA GLN A 106 3.16 9.69 9.91
C GLN A 106 3.98 8.41 9.68
N ALA A 107 4.75 7.97 10.69
CA ALA A 107 5.60 6.79 10.58
C ALA A 107 4.82 5.50 10.32
N ALA A 108 3.63 5.35 10.90
CA ALA A 108 2.78 4.18 10.66
C ALA A 108 2.19 4.17 9.24
N LEU A 109 1.72 5.32 8.74
CA LEU A 109 1.17 5.44 7.39
C LEU A 109 2.25 5.25 6.31
N GLU A 110 3.43 5.85 6.51
CA GLU A 110 4.62 5.63 5.69
C GLU A 110 5.05 4.16 5.74
N GLY A 111 5.02 3.55 6.94
CA GLY A 111 5.33 2.14 7.16
C GLY A 111 4.48 1.19 6.32
N VAL A 112 3.17 1.44 6.20
CA VAL A 112 2.28 0.69 5.28
C VAL A 112 2.68 0.93 3.82
N GLY A 113 3.01 2.17 3.46
CA GLY A 113 3.53 2.52 2.14
C GLY A 113 4.77 1.72 1.76
N PHE A 114 5.75 1.60 2.67
CA PHE A 114 6.96 0.82 2.46
C PHE A 114 6.69 -0.68 2.29
N ARG A 115 5.68 -1.24 2.98
CA ARG A 115 5.25 -2.63 2.73
C ARG A 115 4.61 -2.79 1.35
N PHE A 116 3.86 -1.80 0.87
CA PHE A 116 3.41 -1.82 -0.53
C PHE A 116 4.57 -1.70 -1.51
N SER A 117 5.61 -0.90 -1.23
CA SER A 117 6.81 -0.85 -2.05
C SER A 117 7.55 -2.19 -2.06
N ALA A 118 7.56 -2.94 -0.95
CA ALA A 118 8.11 -4.30 -0.90
C ALA A 118 7.35 -5.28 -1.80
N ILE A 119 6.03 -5.12 -1.91
CA ILE A 119 5.21 -5.88 -2.86
C ILE A 119 5.50 -5.42 -4.30
N LEU A 120 5.51 -4.11 -4.54
CA LEU A 120 5.71 -3.53 -5.88
C LEU A 120 7.04 -3.97 -6.50
N ASP A 121 8.13 -3.96 -5.73
CA ASP A 121 9.45 -4.40 -6.20
C ASP A 121 9.50 -5.85 -6.69
N ARG A 122 8.54 -6.69 -6.25
CA ARG A 122 8.45 -8.09 -6.68
C ARG A 122 7.60 -8.21 -7.94
N LEU A 123 6.57 -7.39 -8.11
CA LEU A 123 5.66 -7.48 -9.24
C LEU A 123 6.39 -7.28 -10.59
N PRO A 124 5.85 -7.80 -11.71
CA PRO A 124 6.32 -7.43 -13.05
C PRO A 124 6.17 -5.93 -13.29
N ASP A 125 6.70 -5.45 -14.42
CA ASP A 125 6.60 -4.04 -14.81
C ASP A 125 5.16 -3.53 -14.70
N VAL A 126 4.97 -2.56 -13.81
CA VAL A 126 3.68 -1.89 -13.59
C VAL A 126 3.70 -0.58 -14.37
N GLU A 127 2.72 -0.37 -15.25
CA GLU A 127 2.57 0.86 -16.03
C GLU A 127 1.94 1.99 -15.19
N GLU A 128 0.82 1.68 -14.52
CA GLU A 128 0.02 2.61 -13.73
C GLU A 128 -0.35 2.01 -12.38
N ILE A 129 -0.43 2.86 -11.34
CA ILE A 129 -0.96 2.50 -10.04
C ILE A 129 -2.29 3.23 -9.81
N VAL A 130 -3.37 2.45 -9.65
CA VAL A 130 -4.70 2.97 -9.36
C VAL A 130 -5.10 2.68 -7.92
N ALA A 131 -5.34 3.73 -7.14
CA ALA A 131 -5.83 3.65 -5.77
C ALA A 131 -7.35 3.46 -5.73
N THR A 132 -7.77 2.46 -4.95
CA THR A 132 -9.18 2.12 -4.69
C THR A 132 -9.36 1.80 -3.21
N GLY A 133 -10.59 1.81 -2.75
CA GLY A 133 -10.96 1.42 -1.38
C GLY A 133 -11.02 2.60 -0.41
N HIS A 134 -12.11 2.65 0.35
CA HIS A 134 -12.42 3.77 1.25
C HIS A 134 -11.37 4.03 2.33
N GLY A 135 -10.59 3.02 2.73
CA GLY A 135 -9.60 3.16 3.80
C GLY A 135 -8.50 4.15 3.45
N LEU A 136 -7.91 4.03 2.25
CA LEU A 136 -6.90 4.96 1.76
C LEU A 136 -7.52 6.24 1.20
N LEU A 137 -8.62 6.13 0.45
CA LEU A 137 -9.21 7.27 -0.24
C LEU A 137 -9.90 8.28 0.69
N ALA A 138 -10.18 7.91 1.95
CA ALA A 138 -10.70 8.84 2.96
C ALA A 138 -9.64 9.84 3.46
N ASP A 139 -8.35 9.61 3.21
CA ASP A 139 -7.25 10.47 3.66
C ASP A 139 -6.32 10.80 2.48
N PRO A 140 -6.50 11.97 1.82
CA PRO A 140 -5.65 12.41 0.71
C PRO A 140 -4.17 12.53 1.08
N GLU A 141 -3.85 12.79 2.35
CA GLU A 141 -2.46 12.84 2.80
C GLU A 141 -1.84 11.45 2.75
N TRP A 142 -2.60 10.43 3.15
CA TRP A 142 -2.14 9.05 3.05
C TRP A 142 -1.97 8.58 1.60
N VAL A 143 -2.82 9.05 0.68
CA VAL A 143 -2.63 8.82 -0.76
C VAL A 143 -1.30 9.44 -1.24
N GLN A 144 -1.00 10.68 -0.84
CA GLN A 144 0.27 11.33 -1.18
C GLN A 144 1.48 10.61 -0.58
N LEU A 145 1.44 10.22 0.71
CA LEU A 145 2.50 9.44 1.35
C LEU A 145 2.71 8.10 0.64
N THR A 146 1.63 7.45 0.20
CA THR A 146 1.70 6.21 -0.57
C THR A 146 2.36 6.43 -1.92
N ALA A 147 2.01 7.50 -2.65
CA ALA A 147 2.66 7.84 -3.92
C ALA A 147 4.16 8.09 -3.75
N ASP A 148 4.53 8.83 -2.71
CA ASP A 148 5.93 9.08 -2.35
C ASP A 148 6.67 7.77 -2.00
N ALA A 149 6.07 6.89 -1.19
CA ALA A 149 6.67 5.62 -0.76
C ALA A 149 6.88 4.64 -1.92
N LEU A 150 5.94 4.62 -2.87
CA LEU A 150 6.03 3.81 -4.08
C LEU A 150 6.98 4.41 -5.12
N ALA A 151 7.35 5.69 -4.98
CA ALA A 151 8.07 6.48 -5.97
C ALA A 151 7.41 6.45 -7.36
N ARG A 152 6.07 6.38 -7.39
CA ARG A 152 5.26 6.25 -8.61
C ARG A 152 3.98 7.09 -8.49
N PRO A 153 3.49 7.68 -9.60
CA PRO A 153 2.18 8.33 -9.58
C PRO A 153 1.07 7.37 -9.17
N VAL A 154 0.13 7.87 -8.35
CA VAL A 154 -1.04 7.13 -7.89
C VAL A 154 -2.30 7.84 -8.37
N THR A 155 -3.03 7.19 -9.27
CA THR A 155 -4.31 7.68 -9.79
C THR A 155 -5.44 7.23 -8.87
N VAL A 156 -6.27 8.15 -8.36
CA VAL A 156 -7.49 7.78 -7.63
C VAL A 156 -8.51 7.21 -8.62
N SER A 157 -9.09 6.06 -8.32
CA SER A 157 -10.18 5.49 -9.11
C SER A 157 -11.46 6.33 -8.97
N GLY A 158 -12.10 6.67 -10.08
CA GLY A 158 -13.47 7.21 -10.08
C GLY A 158 -14.55 6.12 -10.02
N VAL A 159 -14.16 4.85 -9.96
CA VAL A 159 -15.08 3.70 -9.84
C VAL A 159 -15.32 3.41 -8.36
N GLU A 160 -16.58 3.57 -7.91
CA GLU A 160 -17.00 3.24 -6.54
C GLU A 160 -16.92 1.72 -6.29
N GLU A 161 -17.59 0.94 -7.14
CA GLU A 161 -17.70 -0.52 -7.01
C GLU A 161 -16.78 -1.25 -8.00
N ALA A 162 -15.48 -1.22 -7.72
CA ALA A 162 -14.45 -1.76 -8.62
C ALA A 162 -14.64 -3.26 -8.95
N SER A 163 -15.09 -4.06 -7.97
CA SER A 163 -15.34 -5.49 -8.16
C SER A 163 -16.52 -5.75 -9.11
N LEU A 164 -17.64 -5.04 -8.92
CA LEU A 164 -18.80 -5.18 -9.80
C LEU A 164 -18.48 -4.72 -11.22
N ARG A 165 -17.74 -3.61 -11.36
CA ARG A 165 -17.25 -3.16 -12.67
C ARG A 165 -16.35 -4.21 -13.32
N GLY A 166 -15.41 -4.81 -12.58
CA GLY A 166 -14.53 -5.86 -13.09
C GLY A 166 -15.31 -7.07 -13.63
N ALA A 167 -16.34 -7.52 -12.90
CA ALA A 167 -17.23 -8.59 -13.36
C ALA A 167 -18.00 -8.22 -14.63
N ALA A 168 -18.50 -6.98 -14.72
CA ALA A 168 -19.18 -6.48 -15.90
C ALA A 168 -18.23 -6.40 -17.11
N VAL A 169 -17.01 -5.88 -16.93
CA VAL A 169 -15.97 -5.80 -17.97
C VAL A 169 -15.63 -7.20 -18.50
N ALA A 170 -15.36 -8.16 -17.62
CA ALA A 170 -15.04 -9.54 -18.01
C ALA A 170 -16.21 -10.23 -18.75
N THR A 171 -17.45 -9.90 -18.39
CA THR A 171 -18.64 -10.41 -19.07
C THR A 171 -18.82 -9.80 -20.45
N LEU A 172 -18.69 -8.48 -20.58
CA LEU A 172 -18.78 -7.77 -21.86
C LEU A 172 -17.71 -8.27 -22.84
N GLU A 173 -16.47 -8.42 -22.38
CA GLU A 173 -15.36 -8.93 -23.19
C GLU A 173 -15.68 -10.32 -23.77
N ARG A 174 -16.21 -11.24 -22.96
CA ARG A 174 -16.64 -12.59 -23.41
C ARG A 174 -17.80 -12.56 -24.41
N LEU A 175 -18.63 -11.53 -24.37
CA LEU A 175 -19.71 -11.32 -25.33
C LEU A 175 -19.25 -10.58 -26.61
N GLY A 176 -17.96 -10.24 -26.72
CA GLY A 176 -17.42 -9.49 -27.85
C GLY A 176 -17.79 -8.00 -27.81
N HIS A 177 -18.11 -7.47 -26.64
CA HIS A 177 -18.42 -6.07 -26.42
C HIS A 177 -17.27 -5.35 -25.69
N GLU A 178 -17.03 -4.11 -26.10
CA GLU A 178 -16.06 -3.25 -25.43
C GLU A 178 -16.69 -2.61 -24.18
N ALA A 179 -15.97 -2.63 -23.06
CA ALA A 179 -16.40 -1.94 -21.85
C ALA A 179 -16.03 -0.46 -21.93
N ALA A 180 -16.91 0.42 -21.45
CA ALA A 180 -16.60 1.84 -21.33
C ALA A 180 -15.37 2.09 -20.45
N ALA A 181 -14.57 3.10 -20.79
CA ALA A 181 -13.40 3.49 -20.02
C ALA A 181 -13.73 3.73 -18.53
N ALA A 182 -12.81 3.36 -17.64
CA ALA A 182 -13.00 3.60 -16.22
C ALA A 182 -12.88 5.11 -15.93
N PRO A 183 -13.81 5.72 -15.18
CA PRO A 183 -13.58 7.07 -14.68
C PRO A 183 -12.35 7.07 -13.77
N VAL A 184 -11.52 8.09 -13.92
CA VAL A 184 -10.33 8.36 -13.09
C VAL A 184 -10.50 9.69 -12.37
N GLY A 185 -9.93 9.78 -11.18
CA GLY A 185 -9.92 10.96 -10.33
C GLY A 185 -8.56 11.66 -10.32
N GLU A 186 -8.24 12.26 -9.19
CA GLU A 186 -6.99 13.00 -8.99
C GLU A 186 -5.76 12.09 -9.09
N VAL A 187 -4.65 12.64 -9.59
CA VAL A 187 -3.34 11.95 -9.66
C VAL A 187 -2.36 12.57 -8.67
N PHE A 188 -1.98 11.78 -7.69
CA PHE A 188 -0.95 12.13 -6.71
C PHE A 188 0.41 11.74 -7.27
N ARG A 189 1.28 12.72 -7.48
CA ARG A 189 2.64 12.48 -8.01
C ARG A 189 3.64 12.39 -6.86
N PRO A 190 4.61 11.46 -6.94
CA PRO A 190 5.66 11.36 -5.93
C PRO A 190 6.46 12.66 -5.91
N ARG A 191 6.76 13.14 -4.71
CA ARG A 191 7.58 14.34 -4.46
C ARG A 191 9.06 13.96 -4.55
N PRO A 192 9.80 14.40 -5.59
CA PRO A 192 11.16 13.90 -5.85
C PRO A 192 12.16 14.23 -4.75
N ASP A 193 11.98 15.36 -4.07
CA ASP A 193 12.78 15.80 -2.92
C ASP A 193 12.71 14.84 -1.72
N ARG A 194 11.73 13.92 -1.71
CA ARG A 194 11.52 12.95 -0.62
C ARG A 194 12.07 11.55 -0.90
N ALA A 195 12.47 11.29 -2.14
CA ALA A 195 12.78 9.93 -2.60
C ALA A 195 13.94 9.29 -1.81
N ASP A 196 14.99 10.05 -1.50
CA ASP A 196 16.18 9.53 -0.82
C ASP A 196 15.90 9.16 0.65
N ALA A 197 15.14 10.01 1.34
CA ALA A 197 14.71 9.76 2.71
C ALA A 197 13.83 8.51 2.80
N TYR A 198 12.88 8.34 1.87
CA TYR A 198 12.00 7.17 1.87
C TYR A 198 12.71 5.87 1.49
N ARG A 199 13.69 5.91 0.57
CA ARG A 199 14.54 4.74 0.33
C ARG A 199 15.28 4.34 1.61
N SER A 200 15.89 5.30 2.29
CA SER A 200 16.61 5.07 3.55
C SER A 200 15.69 4.52 4.66
N ALA A 201 14.49 5.10 4.82
CA ALA A 201 13.51 4.66 5.81
C ALA A 201 12.99 3.24 5.53
N ARG A 202 12.76 2.92 4.26
CA ARG A 202 12.38 1.57 3.82
C ARG A 202 13.48 0.54 4.11
N GLU A 203 14.73 0.89 3.87
CA GLU A 203 15.88 0.04 4.21
C GLU A 203 15.95 -0.24 5.72
N ARG A 204 15.76 0.78 6.57
CA ARG A 204 15.69 0.59 8.02
C ARG A 204 14.51 -0.26 8.45
N GLN A 205 13.34 -0.10 7.82
CA GLN A 205 12.19 -0.97 8.07
C GLN A 205 12.51 -2.44 7.75
N GLN A 206 13.20 -2.69 6.64
CA GLN A 206 13.60 -4.05 6.25
C GLN A 206 14.64 -4.63 7.22
N GLN A 207 15.62 -3.83 7.67
CA GLN A 207 16.59 -4.25 8.68
C GLN A 207 15.90 -4.59 10.02
N LEU A 208 14.95 -3.76 10.47
CA LEU A 208 14.19 -4.04 11.68
C LEU A 208 13.37 -5.34 11.55
N TYR A 209 12.79 -5.60 10.38
CA TYR A 209 12.11 -6.85 10.09
C TYR A 209 13.06 -8.06 10.26
N GLU A 210 14.24 -8.00 9.67
CA GLU A 210 15.25 -9.07 9.74
C GLU A 210 15.77 -9.30 11.15
N VAL A 211 15.94 -8.24 11.96
CA VAL A 211 16.35 -8.38 13.36
C VAL A 211 15.30 -9.11 14.20
N LEU A 212 14.02 -8.88 13.93
CA LEU A 212 12.93 -9.44 14.74
C LEU A 212 12.48 -10.83 14.26
N TYR A 213 12.59 -11.12 12.96
CA TYR A 213 11.98 -12.30 12.34
C TYR A 213 12.90 -13.06 11.37
N GLY A 214 14.17 -12.64 11.21
CA GLY A 214 15.17 -13.28 10.36
C GLY A 214 15.97 -14.40 11.03
#